data_AF-A0A1G0Z2F0-F1
#
_entry.id   AF-A0A1G0Z2F0-F1
#
_cell.length_a   1.000
_cell.length_b   1.000
_cell.length_c   1.000
_cell.angle_alpha   90.00
_cell.angle_beta   90.00
_cell.angle_gamma   90.00
#
_symmetry.space_group_name_H-M   'P 1'
#
loop_
_entity.id
_entity.type
_entity.pdbx_description
1 polymer ?
#
loop_
_entity_poly.entity_id
_entity_poly.type
_entity_poly.pdbx_seq_one_letter_code
_entity_poly.pdbx_strand_id
1 'polypeptide(L)'
;MKLGLIIIAISTFLTCFLPSGICADQSTKKISAISEIIELYLADKPGNAEEKALTKTDDFAKEPDSANDPAFLILDMLAGNTSVSTQQIGLATEKKPELWAIASIAFFVRKLATEKKPDSFDLENCLQNYLVTIPSVSIPEVTKWKAKVEQWSKWLEGDCAPVEGLEPLILRKSTRLEKPEDALSDDIESITPEAFAKNRAAFASRPRPPGLEFDQAKCKKYFDSLVQDDLKQIERRRYKYISEIKENLVRILERNPYTGAIKLQNGSTINGTIAMANEATAIVRVGNAKGKAYKWKELHIELFIAMANHYAEQRLSVNIANVSAKERQLHAAQDYLHLALLCDWYGRYEESLSYAVKTIKTCPDLKAETTRVILGK
;
A
#
# COMPACT_ATOMS: atom_id res chain seq x y z
N MET A 1 -4.12 -49.42 -59.06
CA MET A 1 -5.41 -48.73 -58.82
C MET A 1 -5.43 -48.25 -57.38
N LYS A 2 -5.63 -46.94 -57.18
CA LYS A 2 -5.59 -46.25 -55.89
C LYS A 2 -6.85 -46.57 -55.08
N LEU A 3 -6.69 -46.98 -53.83
CA LEU A 3 -7.72 -46.91 -52.79
C LEU A 3 -7.04 -46.29 -51.57
N GLY A 4 -7.26 -44.99 -51.38
CA GLY A 4 -6.81 -44.24 -50.22
C GLY A 4 -7.74 -44.50 -49.05
N LEU A 5 -7.18 -45.02 -47.96
CA LEU A 5 -7.85 -45.11 -46.66
C LEU A 5 -7.90 -43.71 -46.04
N ILE A 6 -9.09 -43.19 -45.80
CA ILE A 6 -9.34 -42.01 -44.98
C ILE A 6 -9.48 -42.49 -43.53
N ILE A 7 -8.52 -42.13 -42.68
CA ILE A 7 -8.63 -42.33 -41.22
C ILE A 7 -9.33 -41.09 -40.65
N ILE A 8 -10.59 -41.26 -40.26
CA ILE A 8 -11.35 -40.25 -39.50
C ILE A 8 -10.95 -40.44 -38.03
N ALA A 9 -10.15 -39.52 -37.50
CA ALA A 9 -9.88 -39.42 -36.07
C ALA A 9 -11.14 -38.86 -35.37
N ILE A 10 -11.92 -39.74 -34.74
CA ILE A 10 -13.00 -39.35 -33.83
C ILE A 10 -12.33 -38.88 -32.53
N SER A 11 -12.11 -37.56 -32.43
CA SER A 11 -11.75 -36.92 -31.17
C SER A 11 -12.97 -36.99 -30.25
N THR A 12 -12.98 -38.01 -29.39
CA THR A 12 -13.96 -38.15 -28.33
C THR A 12 -13.67 -37.07 -27.30
N PHE A 13 -14.29 -35.90 -27.48
CA PHE A 13 -14.36 -34.85 -26.46
C PHE A 13 -15.11 -35.43 -25.26
N LEU A 14 -14.34 -35.93 -24.29
CA LEU A 14 -14.85 -36.27 -22.97
C LEU A 14 -15.11 -34.93 -22.27
N THR A 15 -16.27 -34.32 -22.54
CA THR A 15 -16.80 -33.24 -21.70
C THR A 15 -17.11 -33.85 -20.34
N CYS A 16 -16.15 -33.78 -19.43
CA CYS A 16 -16.37 -33.97 -18.01
C CYS A 16 -17.40 -32.92 -17.57
N PHE A 17 -18.68 -33.30 -17.58
CA PHE A 17 -19.75 -32.58 -16.90
C PHE A 17 -19.43 -32.62 -15.40
N LEU A 18 -18.64 -31.65 -14.93
CA LEU A 18 -18.59 -31.34 -13.52
C LEU A 18 -20.00 -30.95 -13.09
N PRO A 19 -20.51 -31.48 -11.96
CA PRO A 19 -21.84 -31.16 -11.48
C PRO A 19 -21.95 -29.65 -11.26
N SER A 20 -22.88 -29.02 -11.99
CA SER A 20 -23.10 -27.57 -12.06
C SER A 20 -23.30 -26.89 -10.69
N GLY A 21 -23.60 -27.66 -9.64
CA GLY A 21 -23.81 -27.16 -8.28
C GLY A 21 -22.55 -26.75 -7.52
N ILE A 22 -21.37 -27.31 -7.83
CA ILE A 22 -20.15 -27.01 -7.05
C ILE A 22 -19.58 -25.62 -7.38
N CYS A 23 -19.62 -25.21 -8.66
CA CYS A 23 -19.14 -23.89 -9.07
C CYS A 23 -20.01 -22.73 -8.57
N ALA A 24 -21.32 -22.94 -8.43
CA ALA A 24 -22.23 -21.90 -7.94
C ALA A 24 -21.94 -21.53 -6.47
N ASP A 25 -21.70 -22.53 -5.61
CA ASP A 25 -21.43 -22.33 -4.18
C ASP A 25 -20.12 -21.55 -3.92
N GLN A 26 -19.07 -21.80 -4.71
CA GLN A 26 -17.81 -21.08 -4.58
C GLN A 26 -17.95 -19.60 -4.97
N SER A 27 -18.65 -19.29 -6.07
CA SER A 27 -18.87 -17.91 -6.49
C SER A 27 -19.61 -17.11 -5.42
N THR A 28 -20.66 -17.69 -4.83
CA THR A 28 -21.43 -17.05 -3.75
C THR A 28 -20.58 -16.75 -2.51
N LYS A 29 -19.68 -17.67 -2.11
CA LYS A 29 -18.76 -17.44 -0.99
C LYS A 29 -17.80 -16.28 -1.24
N LYS A 30 -17.25 -16.17 -2.45
CA LYS A 30 -16.36 -15.07 -2.83
C LYS A 30 -17.09 -13.72 -2.85
N ILE A 31 -18.30 -13.69 -3.41
CA ILE A 31 -19.17 -12.50 -3.41
C ILE A 31 -19.51 -12.08 -1.98
N SER A 32 -19.86 -13.02 -1.11
CA SER A 32 -20.14 -12.76 0.29
C SER A 32 -18.96 -12.10 1.01
N ALA A 33 -17.73 -12.61 0.81
CA ALA A 33 -16.52 -12.03 1.36
C ALA A 33 -16.27 -10.58 0.88
N ILE A 34 -16.43 -10.31 -0.42
CA ILE A 34 -16.33 -8.96 -0.98
C ILE A 34 -17.40 -8.04 -0.39
N SER A 35 -18.63 -8.53 -0.27
CA SER A 35 -19.76 -7.78 0.30
C SER A 35 -19.48 -7.34 1.74
N GLU A 36 -18.91 -8.22 2.58
CA GLU A 36 -18.51 -7.88 3.94
C GLU A 36 -17.42 -6.81 4.00
N ILE A 37 -16.50 -6.77 3.04
CA ILE A 37 -15.43 -5.76 2.96
C ILE A 37 -16.01 -4.41 2.53
N ILE A 38 -16.95 -4.41 1.59
CA ILE A 38 -17.69 -3.20 1.18
C ILE A 38 -18.44 -2.59 2.37
N GLU A 39 -19.09 -3.41 3.20
CA GLU A 39 -19.77 -2.95 4.43
C GLU A 39 -18.79 -2.27 5.40
N LEU A 40 -17.56 -2.80 5.54
CA LEU A 40 -16.53 -2.16 6.37
C LEU A 40 -16.11 -0.80 5.81
N TYR A 41 -15.99 -0.67 4.48
CA TYR A 41 -15.74 0.63 3.87
C TYR A 41 -16.87 1.60 4.15
N LEU A 42 -18.12 1.21 3.91
CA LEU A 42 -19.29 2.07 4.11
C LEU A 42 -19.50 2.48 5.57
N ALA A 43 -19.14 1.61 6.51
CA ALA A 43 -19.08 1.90 7.95
C ALA A 43 -17.91 2.82 8.34
N ASP A 44 -17.19 3.38 7.37
CA ASP A 44 -16.02 4.24 7.51
C ASP A 44 -14.84 3.59 8.25
N LYS A 45 -14.60 2.30 7.98
CA LYS A 45 -13.49 1.52 8.54
C LYS A 45 -12.53 1.02 7.44
N PRO A 46 -11.93 1.91 6.63
CA PRO A 46 -11.16 1.52 5.47
C PRO A 46 -9.96 0.63 5.79
N GLY A 47 -9.27 0.82 6.92
CA GLY A 47 -8.15 -0.03 7.33
C GLY A 47 -8.55 -1.45 7.67
N ASN A 48 -9.67 -1.63 8.37
CA ASN A 48 -10.20 -2.96 8.66
C ASN A 48 -10.66 -3.66 7.37
N ALA A 49 -11.21 -2.88 6.42
CA ALA A 49 -11.57 -3.37 5.11
C ALA A 49 -10.32 -3.83 4.32
N GLU A 50 -9.26 -3.02 4.27
CA GLU A 50 -7.98 -3.35 3.61
C GLU A 50 -7.32 -4.59 4.22
N GLU A 51 -7.24 -4.69 5.56
CA GLU A 51 -6.65 -5.84 6.26
C GLU A 51 -7.45 -7.12 6.02
N LYS A 52 -8.78 -7.03 6.06
CA LYS A 52 -9.66 -8.17 5.79
C LYS A 52 -9.57 -8.59 4.32
N ALA A 53 -9.52 -7.63 3.40
CA ALA A 53 -9.32 -7.90 1.98
C ALA A 53 -8.01 -8.63 1.72
N LEU A 54 -6.89 -8.14 2.29
CA LEU A 54 -5.58 -8.78 2.17
C LEU A 54 -5.60 -10.23 2.67
N THR A 55 -6.19 -10.47 3.84
CA THR A 55 -6.34 -11.83 4.39
C THR A 55 -7.12 -12.75 3.45
N LYS A 56 -8.19 -12.25 2.83
CA LYS A 56 -8.99 -13.02 1.86
C LYS A 56 -8.27 -13.24 0.54
N THR A 57 -7.48 -12.27 0.08
CA THR A 57 -6.61 -12.42 -1.09
C THR A 57 -5.59 -13.54 -0.85
N ASP A 58 -4.93 -13.59 0.32
CA ASP A 58 -3.98 -14.64 0.68
C ASP A 58 -4.63 -16.04 0.73
N ASP A 59 -5.88 -16.12 1.19
CA ASP A 59 -6.62 -17.37 1.20
C ASP A 59 -6.97 -17.85 -0.22
N PHE A 60 -7.37 -16.93 -1.11
CA PHE A 60 -7.74 -17.27 -2.49
C PHE A 60 -6.53 -17.48 -3.40
N ALA A 61 -5.38 -16.88 -3.09
CA ALA A 61 -4.12 -17.11 -3.81
C ALA A 61 -3.68 -18.60 -3.80
N LYS A 62 -4.17 -19.38 -2.83
CA LYS A 62 -3.90 -20.82 -2.72
C LYS A 62 -4.69 -21.66 -3.75
N GLU A 63 -5.73 -21.08 -4.36
CA GLU A 63 -6.51 -21.75 -5.39
C GLU A 63 -5.79 -21.72 -6.75
N PRO A 64 -5.89 -22.80 -7.55
CA PRO A 64 -5.35 -22.80 -8.91
C PRO A 64 -6.04 -21.73 -9.77
N ASP A 65 -5.27 -21.08 -10.65
CA ASP A 65 -5.72 -20.02 -11.56
C ASP A 65 -6.29 -18.74 -10.91
N SER A 66 -6.05 -18.55 -9.60
CA SER A 66 -6.50 -17.38 -8.82
C SER A 66 -6.08 -16.02 -9.40
N ALA A 67 -4.92 -15.95 -10.06
CA ALA A 67 -4.40 -14.69 -10.62
C ALA A 67 -5.33 -14.02 -11.64
N ASN A 68 -6.16 -14.79 -12.34
CA ASN A 68 -7.13 -14.27 -13.31
C ASN A 68 -8.58 -14.35 -12.81
N ASP A 69 -8.80 -14.77 -11.56
CA ASP A 69 -10.14 -14.80 -10.98
C ASP A 69 -10.63 -13.36 -10.73
N PRO A 70 -11.75 -12.92 -11.33
CA PRO A 70 -12.30 -11.59 -11.09
C PRO A 70 -12.53 -11.28 -9.61
N ALA A 71 -12.93 -12.24 -8.78
CA ALA A 71 -13.12 -12.01 -7.36
C ALA A 71 -11.79 -11.77 -6.63
N PHE A 72 -10.72 -12.46 -7.04
CA PHE A 72 -9.37 -12.22 -6.53
C PHE A 72 -8.89 -10.80 -6.87
N LEU A 73 -9.07 -10.38 -8.13
CA LEU A 73 -8.69 -9.03 -8.57
C LEU A 73 -9.45 -7.93 -7.81
N ILE A 74 -10.75 -8.12 -7.56
CA ILE A 74 -11.55 -7.17 -6.75
C ILE A 74 -11.03 -7.10 -5.32
N LEU A 75 -10.72 -8.24 -4.69
CA LEU A 75 -10.17 -8.29 -3.33
C LEU A 75 -8.79 -7.64 -3.24
N ASP A 76 -7.91 -7.91 -4.20
CA ASP A 76 -6.56 -7.32 -4.23
C ASP A 76 -6.62 -5.79 -4.39
N MET A 77 -7.54 -5.29 -5.22
CA MET A 77 -7.81 -3.85 -5.31
C MET A 77 -8.35 -3.28 -3.98
N LEU A 78 -9.30 -3.98 -3.32
CA LEU A 78 -9.81 -3.57 -2.00
C LEU A 78 -8.75 -3.66 -0.90
N ALA A 79 -7.73 -4.51 -1.03
CA ALA A 79 -6.56 -4.55 -0.15
C ALA A 79 -5.60 -3.37 -0.36
N GLY A 80 -5.88 -2.53 -1.37
CA GLY A 80 -5.10 -1.35 -1.68
C GLY A 80 -3.98 -1.57 -2.69
N ASN A 81 -3.97 -2.70 -3.39
CA ASN A 81 -3.06 -2.89 -4.51
C ASN A 81 -3.46 -2.01 -5.70
N THR A 82 -2.58 -1.07 -6.08
CA THR A 82 -2.81 -0.14 -7.20
C THR A 82 -2.39 -0.71 -8.55
N SER A 83 -1.80 -1.91 -8.61
CA SER A 83 -1.43 -2.54 -9.89
C SER A 83 -2.63 -3.15 -10.61
N VAL A 84 -3.72 -3.43 -9.89
CA VAL A 84 -4.96 -3.96 -10.47
C VAL A 84 -5.77 -2.81 -11.03
N SER A 85 -5.95 -2.78 -12.35
CA SER A 85 -6.70 -1.74 -13.03
C SER A 85 -8.19 -2.07 -13.14
N THR A 86 -9.02 -1.03 -13.20
CA THR A 86 -10.47 -1.16 -13.48
C THR A 86 -10.73 -1.91 -14.80
N GLN A 87 -9.85 -1.72 -15.79
CA GLN A 87 -9.94 -2.41 -17.08
C GLN A 87 -9.68 -3.92 -16.95
N GLN A 88 -8.68 -4.33 -16.14
CA GLN A 88 -8.41 -5.74 -15.89
C GLN A 88 -9.60 -6.44 -15.23
N ILE A 89 -10.17 -5.81 -14.20
CA ILE A 89 -11.38 -6.34 -13.54
C ILE A 89 -12.54 -6.40 -14.53
N GLY A 90 -12.78 -5.34 -15.31
CA GLY A 90 -13.83 -5.30 -16.32
C GLY A 90 -13.75 -6.46 -17.32
N LEU A 91 -12.57 -6.71 -17.88
CA LEU A 91 -12.31 -7.85 -18.77
C LEU A 91 -12.55 -9.19 -18.08
N ALA A 92 -12.10 -9.36 -16.84
CA ALA A 92 -12.29 -10.59 -16.07
C ALA A 92 -13.77 -10.84 -15.71
N THR A 93 -14.57 -9.78 -15.61
CA THR A 93 -16.00 -9.84 -15.26
C THR A 93 -16.96 -9.83 -16.45
N GLU A 94 -16.48 -9.73 -17.69
CA GLU A 94 -17.32 -9.52 -18.90
C GLU A 94 -18.50 -10.51 -19.01
N LYS A 95 -18.30 -11.76 -18.58
CA LYS A 95 -19.31 -12.83 -18.64
C LYS A 95 -19.95 -13.17 -17.29
N LYS A 96 -19.72 -12.35 -16.27
CA LYS A 96 -20.13 -12.57 -14.87
C LYS A 96 -20.79 -11.30 -14.31
N PRO A 97 -22.05 -11.01 -14.69
CA PRO A 97 -22.72 -9.75 -14.34
C PRO A 97 -22.80 -9.53 -12.82
N GLU A 98 -22.92 -10.58 -12.02
CA GLU A 98 -22.91 -10.49 -10.57
C GLU A 98 -21.59 -9.96 -10.00
N LEU A 99 -20.46 -10.34 -10.60
CA LEU A 99 -19.13 -9.86 -10.20
C LEU A 99 -18.86 -8.45 -10.72
N TRP A 100 -19.37 -8.11 -11.91
CA TRP A 100 -19.26 -6.74 -12.42
C TRP A 100 -20.08 -5.74 -11.58
N ALA A 101 -21.29 -6.13 -11.18
CA ALA A 101 -22.12 -5.32 -10.30
C ALA A 101 -21.43 -5.08 -8.95
N ILE A 102 -20.92 -6.12 -8.28
CA ILE A 102 -20.24 -5.94 -6.99
C ILE A 102 -18.91 -5.18 -7.13
N ALA A 103 -18.17 -5.38 -8.25
CA ALA A 103 -16.98 -4.59 -8.56
C ALA A 103 -17.28 -3.10 -8.67
N SER A 104 -18.41 -2.75 -9.30
CA SER A 104 -18.84 -1.35 -9.44
C SER A 104 -19.04 -0.66 -8.10
N ILE A 105 -19.66 -1.35 -7.12
CA ILE A 105 -19.77 -0.86 -5.74
C ILE A 105 -18.40 -0.82 -5.05
N ALA A 106 -17.57 -1.84 -5.25
CA ALA A 106 -16.21 -1.88 -4.70
C ALA A 106 -15.36 -0.68 -5.16
N PHE A 107 -15.42 -0.31 -6.44
CA PHE A 107 -14.76 0.88 -6.98
C PHE A 107 -15.28 2.15 -6.31
N PHE A 108 -16.61 2.30 -6.22
CA PHE A 108 -17.24 3.46 -5.61
C PHE A 108 -16.77 3.67 -4.16
N VAL A 109 -16.90 2.65 -3.31
CA VAL A 109 -16.54 2.77 -1.89
C VAL A 109 -15.04 2.92 -1.69
N ARG A 110 -14.22 2.28 -2.53
CA ARG A 110 -12.76 2.41 -2.46
C ARG A 110 -12.33 3.82 -2.83
N LYS A 111 -12.81 4.36 -3.97
CA LYS A 111 -12.55 5.73 -4.41
C LYS A 111 -12.97 6.74 -3.36
N LEU A 112 -14.18 6.62 -2.82
CA LEU A 112 -14.62 7.45 -1.71
C LEU A 112 -13.64 7.37 -0.53
N ALA A 113 -13.26 6.18 -0.10
CA ALA A 113 -12.35 6.03 1.05
C ALA A 113 -10.95 6.61 0.81
N THR A 114 -10.40 6.52 -0.41
CA THR A 114 -9.01 6.91 -0.70
C THR A 114 -8.85 8.32 -1.22
N GLU A 115 -9.80 8.83 -1.99
CA GLU A 115 -9.67 10.09 -2.68
C GLU A 115 -10.14 11.23 -1.77
N LYS A 116 -9.28 12.24 -1.57
CA LYS A 116 -9.62 13.41 -0.75
C LYS A 116 -10.80 14.19 -1.32
N LYS A 117 -10.83 14.34 -2.64
CA LYS A 117 -11.91 14.93 -3.43
C LYS A 117 -12.20 13.99 -4.59
N PRO A 118 -13.08 13.00 -4.40
CA PRO A 118 -13.38 12.08 -5.46
C PRO A 118 -14.08 12.80 -6.61
N ASP A 119 -13.74 12.43 -7.85
CA ASP A 119 -14.39 12.96 -9.03
C ASP A 119 -15.85 12.45 -9.08
N SER A 120 -16.82 13.37 -9.06
CA SER A 120 -18.24 13.02 -9.06
C SER A 120 -18.65 12.26 -10.31
N PHE A 121 -18.01 12.55 -11.46
CA PHE A 121 -18.27 11.83 -12.71
C PHE A 121 -17.80 10.37 -12.62
N ASP A 122 -16.61 10.13 -12.06
CA ASP A 122 -16.11 8.78 -11.84
C ASP A 122 -17.00 7.98 -10.88
N LEU A 123 -17.44 8.61 -9.79
CA LEU A 123 -18.33 7.99 -8.82
C LEU A 123 -19.68 7.67 -9.46
N GLU A 124 -20.25 8.60 -10.23
CA GLU A 124 -21.51 8.40 -10.94
C GLU A 124 -21.40 7.24 -11.93
N ASN A 125 -20.31 7.15 -12.69
CA ASN A 125 -20.05 6.03 -13.60
C ASN A 125 -20.04 4.67 -12.86
N CYS A 126 -19.47 4.60 -11.66
CA CYS A 126 -19.51 3.39 -10.85
C CYS A 126 -20.96 3.00 -10.49
N LEU A 127 -21.77 3.98 -10.06
CA LEU A 127 -23.17 3.73 -9.68
C LEU A 127 -24.04 3.36 -10.89
N GLN A 128 -23.85 4.02 -12.04
CA GLN A 128 -24.58 3.70 -13.27
C GLN A 128 -24.25 2.30 -13.79
N ASN A 129 -22.97 1.90 -13.76
CA ASN A 129 -22.55 0.55 -14.13
C ASN A 129 -23.25 -0.51 -13.26
N TYR A 130 -23.38 -0.26 -11.96
CA TYR A 130 -24.14 -1.14 -11.07
C TYR A 130 -25.62 -1.19 -11.45
N LEU A 131 -26.28 -0.03 -11.64
CA LEU A 131 -27.72 0.05 -11.94
C LEU A 131 -28.09 -0.59 -13.28
N VAL A 132 -27.23 -0.50 -14.29
CA VAL A 132 -27.43 -1.16 -15.59
C VAL A 132 -27.30 -2.68 -15.48
N THR A 133 -26.42 -3.16 -14.59
CA THR A 133 -26.09 -4.59 -14.47
C THR A 133 -27.07 -5.34 -13.57
N ILE A 134 -27.54 -4.70 -12.49
CA ILE A 134 -28.33 -5.33 -11.43
C ILE A 134 -29.64 -6.02 -11.88
N PRO A 135 -30.36 -5.60 -12.95
CA PRO A 135 -31.58 -6.30 -13.39
C PRO A 135 -31.35 -7.76 -13.83
N SER A 136 -30.10 -8.11 -14.17
CA SER A 136 -29.70 -9.47 -14.57
C SER A 136 -29.20 -10.34 -13.41
N VAL A 137 -29.16 -9.82 -12.19
CA VAL A 137 -28.52 -10.45 -11.03
C VAL A 137 -29.56 -10.71 -9.94
N SER A 138 -29.57 -11.93 -9.40
CA SER A 138 -30.50 -12.36 -8.34
C SER A 138 -29.82 -12.64 -6.99
N ILE A 139 -28.50 -12.41 -6.88
CA ILE A 139 -27.73 -12.72 -5.67
C ILE A 139 -28.00 -11.66 -4.58
N PRO A 140 -28.54 -12.03 -3.40
CA PRO A 140 -28.92 -11.09 -2.35
C PRO A 140 -27.82 -10.12 -1.92
N GLU A 141 -26.60 -10.64 -1.75
CA GLU A 141 -25.40 -9.91 -1.34
C GLU A 141 -25.01 -8.80 -2.32
N VAL A 142 -25.41 -8.93 -3.59
CA VAL A 142 -25.20 -7.94 -4.64
C VAL A 142 -26.40 -6.99 -4.70
N THR A 143 -27.63 -7.51 -4.70
CA THR A 143 -28.86 -6.71 -4.89
C THR A 143 -29.23 -5.82 -3.71
N LYS A 144 -28.73 -6.09 -2.51
CA LYS A 144 -29.06 -5.33 -1.29
C LYS A 144 -28.72 -3.83 -1.38
N TRP A 145 -27.82 -3.45 -2.29
CA TRP A 145 -27.37 -2.06 -2.46
C TRP A 145 -28.30 -1.23 -3.34
N LYS A 146 -29.27 -1.82 -4.04
CA LYS A 146 -30.07 -1.12 -5.07
C LYS A 146 -30.69 0.19 -4.57
N ALA A 147 -31.42 0.15 -3.45
CA ALA A 147 -32.06 1.33 -2.89
C ALA A 147 -31.06 2.39 -2.42
N LYS A 148 -29.90 1.96 -1.90
CA LYS A 148 -28.83 2.84 -1.43
C LYS A 148 -28.13 3.53 -2.59
N VAL A 149 -27.86 2.82 -3.68
CA VAL A 149 -27.25 3.39 -4.89
C VAL A 149 -28.11 4.51 -5.47
N GLU A 150 -29.44 4.35 -5.50
CA GLU A 150 -30.34 5.44 -5.93
C GLU A 150 -30.23 6.67 -5.01
N GLN A 151 -30.07 6.47 -3.70
CA GLN A 151 -29.82 7.55 -2.75
C GLN A 151 -28.44 8.20 -2.97
N TRP A 152 -27.41 7.40 -3.23
CA TRP A 152 -26.05 7.88 -3.49
C TRP A 152 -25.96 8.65 -4.81
N SER A 153 -26.70 8.25 -5.85
CA SER A 153 -26.81 9.02 -7.11
C SER A 153 -27.43 10.40 -6.86
N LYS A 154 -28.53 10.48 -6.11
CA LYS A 154 -29.13 11.77 -5.73
C LYS A 154 -28.19 12.64 -4.89
N TRP A 155 -27.40 12.00 -4.03
CA TRP A 155 -26.37 12.70 -3.25
C TRP A 155 -25.28 13.30 -4.16
N LEU A 156 -24.81 12.56 -5.17
CA LEU A 156 -23.86 13.08 -6.17
C LEU A 156 -24.46 14.24 -6.99
N GLU A 157 -25.71 14.11 -7.43
CA GLU A 157 -26.44 15.17 -8.15
C GLU A 157 -26.58 16.45 -7.30
N GLY A 158 -26.72 16.30 -5.98
CA GLY A 158 -26.80 17.39 -5.01
C GLY A 158 -25.46 18.01 -4.60
N ASP A 159 -24.42 17.93 -5.45
CA ASP A 159 -23.06 18.41 -5.17
C ASP A 159 -22.48 17.86 -3.85
N CYS A 160 -22.77 16.58 -3.57
CA CYS A 160 -22.37 15.88 -2.36
C CYS A 160 -22.86 16.56 -1.06
N ALA A 161 -23.93 17.36 -1.09
CA ALA A 161 -24.48 17.97 0.12
C ALA A 161 -24.94 16.91 1.13
N PRO A 162 -24.84 17.16 2.45
CA PRO A 162 -25.30 16.20 3.47
C PRO A 162 -26.77 15.81 3.29
N VAL A 163 -27.02 14.50 3.13
CA VAL A 163 -28.36 13.91 3.12
C VAL A 163 -28.52 12.98 4.31
N GLU A 164 -29.66 13.04 5.00
CA GLU A 164 -29.95 12.17 6.13
C GLU A 164 -30.01 10.68 5.70
N GLY A 165 -29.53 9.79 6.57
CA GLY A 165 -29.59 8.35 6.34
C GLY A 165 -28.49 7.78 5.42
N LEU A 166 -27.54 8.60 4.98
CA LEU A 166 -26.34 8.13 4.27
C LEU A 166 -25.40 7.34 5.20
N GLU A 167 -24.62 6.44 4.62
CA GLU A 167 -23.62 5.68 5.35
C GLU A 167 -22.48 6.57 5.87
N PRO A 168 -21.83 6.21 6.99
CA PRO A 168 -20.77 7.00 7.62
C PRO A 168 -19.68 7.47 6.65
N LEU A 169 -19.22 6.61 5.74
CA LEU A 169 -18.20 6.98 4.74
C LEU A 169 -18.66 8.14 3.83
N ILE A 170 -19.92 8.09 3.40
CA ILE A 170 -20.51 9.06 2.47
C ILE A 170 -20.84 10.35 3.23
N LEU A 171 -21.39 10.25 4.44
CA LEU A 171 -21.61 11.39 5.33
C LEU A 171 -20.32 12.16 5.58
N ARG A 172 -19.21 11.45 5.87
CA ARG A 172 -17.89 12.07 6.05
C ARG A 172 -17.47 12.92 4.84
N LYS A 173 -17.80 12.49 3.63
CA LYS A 173 -17.51 13.25 2.40
C LYS A 173 -18.44 14.43 2.18
N SER A 174 -19.65 14.33 2.71
CA SER A 174 -20.66 15.38 2.61
C SER A 174 -20.38 16.54 3.56
N THR A 175 -19.90 16.21 4.77
CA THR A 175 -19.30 17.21 5.65
C THR A 175 -17.95 17.58 5.06
N ARG A 176 -17.90 18.69 4.31
CA ARG A 176 -16.64 19.38 4.01
C ARG A 176 -15.99 19.65 5.36
N LEU A 177 -15.09 18.78 5.80
CA LEU A 177 -14.30 19.02 7.00
C LEU A 177 -13.52 20.28 6.67
N GLU A 178 -13.95 21.41 7.24
CA GLU A 178 -13.16 22.62 7.23
C GLU A 178 -11.79 22.19 7.71
N LYS A 179 -10.79 22.39 6.84
CA LYS A 179 -9.41 22.02 7.14
C LYS A 179 -9.14 22.71 8.48
N PRO A 180 -8.72 21.97 9.54
CA PRO A 180 -8.34 22.63 10.78
C PRO A 180 -7.40 23.78 10.42
N GLU A 181 -7.58 24.97 10.99
CA GLU A 181 -6.72 26.14 10.65
C GLU A 181 -5.22 25.80 10.83
N ASP A 182 -4.93 24.81 11.68
CA ASP A 182 -3.61 24.25 11.97
C ASP A 182 -3.16 23.10 11.04
N ALA A 183 -3.91 22.77 9.99
CA ALA A 183 -3.54 21.69 9.07
C ALA A 183 -2.32 22.08 8.24
N LEU A 184 -1.29 21.24 8.26
CA LEU A 184 -0.09 21.43 7.46
C LEU A 184 -0.43 21.71 5.99
N SER A 185 0.44 22.46 5.31
CA SER A 185 0.41 22.60 3.86
C SER A 185 0.43 21.22 3.18
N ASP A 186 -0.20 21.09 2.01
CA ASP A 186 -0.07 19.88 1.19
C ASP A 186 1.26 19.91 0.40
N ASP A 187 1.90 21.08 0.34
CA ASP A 187 3.22 21.28 -0.25
C ASP A 187 4.33 21.11 0.79
N ILE A 188 5.05 19.98 0.72
CA ILE A 188 6.10 19.61 1.68
C ILE A 188 7.22 20.67 1.74
N GLU A 189 7.54 21.31 0.61
CA GLU A 189 8.62 22.30 0.53
C GLU A 189 8.33 23.56 1.37
N SER A 190 7.05 23.82 1.67
CA SER A 190 6.61 24.98 2.47
C SER A 190 6.50 24.70 3.98
N ILE A 191 6.68 23.46 4.41
CA ILE A 191 6.50 23.05 5.82
C ILE A 191 7.79 23.32 6.60
N THR A 192 7.68 24.05 7.73
CA THR A 192 8.83 24.23 8.62
C THR A 192 9.01 23.02 9.56
N PRO A 193 10.24 22.73 10.02
CA PRO A 193 10.47 21.66 10.99
C PRO A 193 9.64 21.79 12.27
N GLU A 194 9.39 23.01 12.76
CA GLU A 194 8.61 23.27 13.97
C GLU A 194 7.12 22.94 13.77
N ALA A 195 6.55 23.37 12.64
CA ALA A 195 5.18 23.05 12.28
C ALA A 195 5.00 21.53 12.11
N PHE A 196 5.99 20.88 11.48
CA PHE A 196 6.00 19.43 11.34
C PHE A 196 6.09 18.72 12.70
N ALA A 197 6.98 19.18 13.59
CA ALA A 197 7.11 18.65 14.95
C ALA A 197 5.83 18.80 15.77
N LYS A 198 5.14 19.96 15.71
CA LYS A 198 3.84 20.19 16.36
C LYS A 198 2.80 19.18 15.86
N ASN A 199 2.76 18.92 14.55
CA ASN A 199 1.88 17.93 13.95
C ASN A 199 2.25 16.47 14.30
N ARG A 200 3.43 16.24 14.88
CA ARG A 200 3.90 14.91 15.30
C ARG A 200 3.68 14.59 16.78
N ALA A 201 3.09 15.51 17.55
CA ALA A 201 2.85 15.34 18.99
C ALA A 201 2.08 14.05 19.33
N ALA A 202 1.07 13.68 18.51
CA ALA A 202 0.27 12.47 18.69
C ALA A 202 1.07 11.16 18.56
N PHE A 203 2.28 11.21 17.96
CA PHE A 203 3.13 10.05 17.71
C PHE A 203 4.40 10.04 18.57
N ALA A 204 4.42 10.82 19.66
CA ALA A 204 5.59 10.91 20.53
C ALA A 204 6.02 9.56 21.14
N SER A 205 5.08 8.62 21.29
CA SER A 205 5.27 7.28 21.87
C SER A 205 5.76 6.21 20.88
N ARG A 206 6.14 6.58 19.64
CA ARG A 206 6.67 5.65 18.63
C ARG A 206 7.79 4.78 19.20
N PRO A 207 7.78 3.45 18.96
CA PRO A 207 8.88 2.57 19.35
C PRO A 207 10.13 2.86 18.51
N ARG A 208 11.25 3.18 19.15
CA ARG A 208 12.54 3.51 18.50
C ARG A 208 13.63 2.50 18.90
N PRO A 209 13.56 1.24 18.41
CA PRO A 209 14.50 0.21 18.83
C PRO A 209 15.92 0.48 18.31
N PRO A 210 16.96 0.38 19.17
CA PRO A 210 18.33 0.45 18.68
C PRO A 210 18.58 -0.70 17.69
N GLY A 211 19.23 -0.42 16.56
CA GLY A 211 19.53 -1.43 15.54
C GLY A 211 18.38 -1.74 14.58
N LEU A 212 17.27 -0.99 14.61
CA LEU A 212 16.11 -1.14 13.72
C LEU A 212 15.39 -2.50 13.85
N GLU A 213 15.49 -3.16 15.00
CA GLU A 213 14.75 -4.40 15.29
C GLU A 213 13.38 -4.08 15.87
N PHE A 214 12.39 -3.94 15.00
CA PHE A 214 11.02 -3.63 15.39
C PHE A 214 10.29 -4.87 15.92
N ASP A 215 9.99 -4.85 17.22
CA ASP A 215 9.18 -5.89 17.86
C ASP A 215 7.69 -5.70 17.54
N GLN A 216 7.08 -6.69 16.89
CA GLN A 216 5.70 -6.63 16.44
C GLN A 216 4.71 -6.41 17.60
N ALA A 217 4.97 -6.98 18.79
CA ALA A 217 4.10 -6.81 19.94
C ALA A 217 4.15 -5.38 20.51
N LYS A 218 5.33 -4.77 20.57
CA LYS A 218 5.50 -3.35 20.96
C LYS A 218 4.87 -2.42 19.93
N CYS A 219 5.07 -2.67 18.65
CA CYS A 219 4.44 -1.89 17.58
C CYS A 219 2.92 -1.99 17.62
N LYS A 220 2.37 -3.20 17.82
CA LYS A 220 0.92 -3.40 18.01
C LYS A 220 0.38 -2.60 19.19
N LYS A 221 1.03 -2.67 20.36
CA LYS A 221 0.65 -1.88 21.54
C LYS A 221 0.68 -0.37 21.26
N TYR A 222 1.67 0.09 20.50
CA TYR A 222 1.74 1.49 20.06
C TYR A 222 0.55 1.86 19.17
N PHE A 223 0.24 1.08 18.13
CA PHE A 223 -0.90 1.36 17.26
C PHE A 223 -2.22 1.34 18.03
N ASP A 224 -2.39 0.39 18.95
CA ASP A 224 -3.58 0.28 19.79
C ASP A 224 -3.73 1.49 20.75
N SER A 225 -2.66 2.24 21.01
CA SER A 225 -2.67 3.47 21.84
C SER A 225 -3.12 4.73 21.12
N LEU A 226 -3.17 4.74 19.78
CA LEU A 226 -3.62 5.89 19.01
C LEU A 226 -5.16 5.97 19.09
N VAL A 227 -5.69 7.18 19.34
CA VAL A 227 -7.15 7.36 19.56
C VAL A 227 -7.93 7.23 18.26
N GLN A 228 -7.41 7.77 17.16
CA GLN A 228 -8.11 7.84 15.88
C GLN A 228 -7.68 6.69 14.96
N ASP A 229 -8.65 5.98 14.36
CA ASP A 229 -8.37 4.85 13.48
C ASP A 229 -7.62 5.26 12.20
N ASP A 230 -7.87 6.47 11.67
CA ASP A 230 -7.12 7.01 10.55
C ASP A 230 -5.62 7.13 10.88
N LEU A 231 -5.28 7.62 12.08
CA LEU A 231 -3.90 7.70 12.56
C LEU A 231 -3.26 6.32 12.70
N LYS A 232 -4.02 5.31 13.16
CA LYS A 232 -3.55 3.92 13.23
C LYS A 232 -3.17 3.39 11.86
N GLN A 233 -4.01 3.62 10.85
CA GLN A 233 -3.79 3.14 9.49
C GLN A 233 -2.57 3.81 8.86
N ILE A 234 -2.45 5.13 9.00
CA ILE A 234 -1.29 5.88 8.54
C ILE A 234 -0.01 5.35 9.18
N GLU A 235 0.00 5.15 10.50
CA GLU A 235 1.19 4.66 11.20
C GLU A 235 1.52 3.21 10.88
N ARG A 236 0.53 2.34 10.65
CA ARG A 236 0.75 0.97 10.16
C ARG A 236 1.38 0.97 8.77
N ARG A 237 0.93 1.86 7.88
CA ARG A 237 1.51 2.03 6.55
C ARG A 237 2.95 2.50 6.66
N ARG A 238 3.23 3.55 7.43
CA ARG A 238 4.60 4.04 7.70
C ARG A 238 5.50 2.98 8.30
N TYR A 239 4.97 2.20 9.23
CA TYR A 239 5.68 1.09 9.86
C TYR A 239 6.19 0.07 8.84
N LYS A 240 5.37 -0.30 7.85
CA LYS A 240 5.76 -1.24 6.78
C LYS A 240 7.03 -0.79 6.07
N TYR A 241 7.13 0.49 5.70
CA TYR A 241 8.33 1.05 5.08
C TYR A 241 9.56 0.91 5.99
N ILE A 242 9.45 1.32 7.25
CA ILE A 242 10.62 1.38 8.13
C ILE A 242 11.07 0.01 8.66
N SER A 243 10.16 -0.96 8.79
CA SER A 243 10.50 -2.29 9.29
C SER A 243 11.42 -3.07 8.36
N GLU A 244 11.38 -2.76 7.06
CA GLU A 244 12.17 -3.45 6.03
C GLU A 244 13.57 -2.84 5.82
N ILE A 245 13.86 -1.67 6.42
CA ILE A 245 15.11 -0.93 6.19
C ILE A 245 16.35 -1.74 6.58
N LYS A 246 16.33 -2.42 7.74
CA LYS A 246 17.47 -3.22 8.20
C LYS A 246 17.78 -4.35 7.22
N GLU A 247 16.75 -5.07 6.80
CA GLU A 247 16.88 -6.20 5.88
C GLU A 247 17.40 -5.73 4.52
N ASN A 248 16.88 -4.61 4.01
CA ASN A 248 17.37 -4.01 2.77
C ASN A 248 18.85 -3.61 2.88
N LEU A 249 19.25 -2.98 3.99
CA LEU A 249 20.65 -2.62 4.24
C LEU A 249 21.56 -3.85 4.31
N VAL A 250 21.14 -4.94 4.98
CA VAL A 250 21.89 -6.21 5.01
C VAL A 250 22.12 -6.71 3.58
N ARG A 251 21.06 -6.83 2.77
CA ARG A 251 21.15 -7.31 1.39
C ARG A 251 22.05 -6.43 0.51
N ILE A 252 22.00 -5.11 0.69
CA ILE A 252 22.87 -4.19 -0.08
C ILE A 252 24.33 -4.36 0.35
N LEU A 253 24.60 -4.46 1.65
CA LEU A 253 25.93 -4.60 2.24
C LEU A 253 26.61 -5.93 1.89
N GLU A 254 25.87 -6.98 1.54
CA GLU A 254 26.44 -8.26 1.06
C GLU A 254 27.30 -8.08 -0.19
N ARG A 255 26.95 -7.11 -1.04
CA ARG A 255 27.62 -6.88 -2.33
C ARG A 255 28.35 -5.55 -2.41
N ASN A 256 27.94 -4.57 -1.61
CA ASN A 256 28.45 -3.21 -1.69
C ASN A 256 28.90 -2.75 -0.30
N PRO A 257 30.20 -2.85 0.04
CA PRO A 257 30.71 -2.37 1.30
C PRO A 257 30.45 -0.87 1.51
N TYR A 258 30.08 -0.47 2.73
CA TYR A 258 29.99 0.94 3.11
C TYR A 258 31.31 1.42 3.71
N THR A 259 31.90 2.50 3.20
CA THR A 259 33.11 3.10 3.77
C THR A 259 32.82 4.53 4.24
N GLY A 260 33.15 4.82 5.49
CA GLY A 260 32.90 6.13 6.07
C GLY A 260 33.03 6.16 7.60
N ALA A 261 32.37 7.13 8.21
CA ALA A 261 32.32 7.29 9.66
C ALA A 261 31.24 6.37 10.28
N ILE A 262 31.68 5.34 11.00
CA ILE A 262 30.84 4.33 11.65
C ILE A 262 30.60 4.78 13.08
N LYS A 263 29.45 5.43 13.30
CA LYS A 263 29.04 5.93 14.62
C LYS A 263 28.43 4.81 15.47
N LEU A 264 28.93 4.64 16.69
CA LEU A 264 28.44 3.67 17.67
C LEU A 264 27.53 4.36 18.71
N GLN A 265 26.65 3.59 19.34
CA GLN A 265 25.73 4.08 20.39
C GLN A 265 26.43 4.68 21.60
N ASN A 266 27.68 4.27 21.88
CA ASN A 266 28.48 4.84 22.96
C ASN A 266 29.13 6.20 22.60
N GLY A 267 28.77 6.79 21.46
CA GLY A 267 29.30 8.07 20.96
C GLY A 267 30.64 7.97 20.24
N SER A 268 31.32 6.82 20.27
CA SER A 268 32.56 6.64 19.53
C SER A 268 32.30 6.55 18.02
N THR A 269 33.28 7.01 17.23
CA THR A 269 33.24 6.97 15.78
C THR A 269 34.46 6.24 15.25
N ILE A 270 34.25 5.29 14.35
CA ILE A 270 35.29 4.51 13.70
C ILE A 270 35.31 4.89 12.22
N ASN A 271 36.43 5.39 11.71
CA ASN A 271 36.60 5.59 10.28
C ASN A 271 37.04 4.26 9.65
N GLY A 272 36.18 3.64 8.86
CA GLY A 272 36.45 2.31 8.31
C GLY A 272 35.41 1.86 7.30
N THR A 273 35.42 0.56 7.03
CA THR A 273 34.54 -0.08 6.06
C THR A 273 33.70 -1.15 6.73
N ILE A 274 32.37 -1.07 6.59
CA ILE A 274 31.48 -2.20 6.85
C ILE A 274 31.61 -3.13 5.63
N ALA A 275 32.47 -4.14 5.78
CA ALA A 275 32.86 -5.01 4.68
C ALA A 275 31.80 -6.07 4.35
N MET A 276 31.06 -6.50 5.37
CA MET A 276 30.01 -7.51 5.29
C MET A 276 29.01 -7.26 6.42
N ALA A 277 27.77 -7.66 6.22
CA ALA A 277 26.77 -7.70 7.29
C ALA A 277 25.87 -8.93 7.12
N ASN A 278 25.27 -9.36 8.23
CA ASN A 278 24.21 -10.35 8.27
C ASN A 278 23.13 -9.88 9.25
N GLU A 279 22.09 -10.68 9.48
CA GLU A 279 20.98 -10.31 10.37
C GLU A 279 21.42 -9.97 11.81
N ALA A 280 22.50 -10.58 12.31
CA ALA A 280 22.96 -10.41 13.68
C ALA A 280 23.99 -9.28 13.85
N THR A 281 24.90 -9.12 12.89
CA THR A 281 26.09 -8.26 13.04
C THR A 281 26.55 -7.61 11.74
N ALA A 282 27.21 -6.47 11.87
CA ALA A 282 27.99 -5.81 10.83
C ALA A 282 29.49 -5.95 11.13
N ILE A 283 30.29 -6.35 10.13
CA ILE A 283 31.74 -6.53 10.27
C ILE A 283 32.46 -5.28 9.78
N VAL A 284 33.09 -4.58 10.72
CA VAL A 284 33.82 -3.33 10.48
C VAL A 284 35.32 -3.59 10.39
N ARG A 285 35.96 -3.09 9.33
CA ARG A 285 37.42 -3.12 9.11
C ARG A 285 37.99 -1.71 9.15
N VAL A 286 39.17 -1.57 9.74
CA VAL A 286 39.95 -0.31 9.75
C VAL A 286 41.26 -0.60 9.03
N GLY A 287 41.43 -0.04 7.82
CA GLY A 287 42.54 -0.39 6.94
C GLY A 287 42.61 -1.90 6.66
N ASN A 288 43.81 -2.48 6.78
CA ASN A 288 44.07 -3.91 6.56
C ASN A 288 43.87 -4.78 7.81
N ALA A 289 43.37 -4.22 8.91
CA ALA A 289 43.16 -4.97 10.15
C ALA A 289 42.04 -6.02 10.01
N LYS A 290 42.11 -7.07 10.83
CA LYS A 290 41.04 -8.06 10.95
C LYS A 290 39.73 -7.37 11.35
N GLY A 291 38.64 -7.69 10.66
CA GLY A 291 37.34 -7.10 10.93
C GLY A 291 36.82 -7.43 12.33
N LYS A 292 36.20 -6.45 12.98
CA LYS A 292 35.49 -6.61 14.25
C LYS A 292 33.98 -6.60 14.00
N ALA A 293 33.28 -7.58 14.55
CA ALA A 293 31.84 -7.67 14.47
C ALA A 293 31.18 -6.75 15.51
N TYR A 294 30.18 -6.00 15.09
CA TYR A 294 29.32 -5.18 15.93
C TYR A 294 27.88 -5.62 15.73
N LYS A 295 27.12 -5.77 16.82
CA LYS A 295 25.68 -5.99 16.74
C LYS A 295 24.99 -4.73 16.23
N TRP A 296 23.90 -4.88 15.49
CA TRP A 296 23.14 -3.75 14.96
C TRP A 296 22.72 -2.74 16.03
N LYS A 297 22.32 -3.22 17.20
CA LYS A 297 21.97 -2.37 18.35
C LYS A 297 23.12 -1.56 18.93
N GLU A 298 24.37 -1.86 18.57
CA GLU A 298 25.55 -1.07 18.97
C GLU A 298 25.83 0.08 18.00
N LEU A 299 25.17 0.11 16.84
CA LEU A 299 25.31 1.15 15.83
C LEU A 299 24.34 2.31 16.11
N HIS A 300 24.81 3.55 15.94
CA HIS A 300 23.99 4.74 16.14
C HIS A 300 23.02 4.96 14.97
N ILE A 301 21.83 5.53 15.22
CA ILE A 301 20.81 5.75 14.18
C ILE A 301 21.34 6.55 12.97
N GLU A 302 22.22 7.51 13.24
CA GLU A 302 22.86 8.33 12.19
C GLU A 302 23.66 7.51 11.19
N LEU A 303 24.24 6.37 11.59
CA LEU A 303 24.94 5.49 10.67
C LEU A 303 23.98 4.83 9.68
N PHE A 304 22.79 4.41 10.13
CA PHE A 304 21.78 3.84 9.25
C PHE A 304 21.30 4.86 8.21
N ILE A 305 21.07 6.10 8.64
CA ILE A 305 20.71 7.21 7.76
C ILE A 305 21.83 7.48 6.75
N ALA A 306 23.09 7.52 7.20
CA ALA A 306 24.24 7.74 6.34
C ALA A 306 24.42 6.61 5.30
N MET A 307 24.28 5.34 5.70
CA MET A 307 24.37 4.20 4.79
C MET A 307 23.25 4.22 3.75
N ALA A 308 21.99 4.35 4.17
CA ALA A 308 20.86 4.36 3.23
C ALA A 308 20.97 5.56 2.26
N ASN A 309 21.39 6.75 2.72
CA ASN A 309 21.60 7.88 1.83
C ASN A 309 22.76 7.62 0.85
N HIS A 310 23.85 7.02 1.31
CA HIS A 310 24.97 6.66 0.46
C HIS A 310 24.54 5.72 -0.68
N TYR A 311 23.74 4.70 -0.39
CA TYR A 311 23.27 3.78 -1.43
C TYR A 311 22.24 4.40 -2.38
N ALA A 312 21.37 5.29 -1.89
CA ALA A 312 20.48 6.05 -2.75
C ALA A 312 21.28 6.92 -3.76
N GLU A 313 22.35 7.58 -3.30
CA GLU A 313 23.25 8.35 -4.18
C GLU A 313 24.05 7.46 -5.14
N GLN A 314 24.49 6.28 -4.69
CA GLN A 314 25.14 5.31 -5.57
C GLN A 314 24.21 4.86 -6.70
N ARG A 315 22.92 4.64 -6.45
CA ARG A 315 21.95 4.30 -7.50
C ARG A 315 21.83 5.38 -8.58
N LEU A 316 21.93 6.65 -8.20
CA LEU A 316 21.88 7.76 -9.15
C LEU A 316 23.16 7.89 -9.99
N SER A 317 24.31 7.58 -9.39
CA SER A 317 25.63 7.78 -10.00
C SER A 317 26.14 6.58 -10.80
N VAL A 318 25.80 5.35 -10.41
CA VAL A 318 26.29 4.14 -11.08
C VAL A 318 25.38 3.78 -12.26
N ASN A 319 25.97 3.73 -13.46
CA ASN A 319 25.26 3.26 -14.65
C ASN A 319 25.31 1.72 -14.70
N ILE A 320 24.18 1.07 -14.45
CA ILE A 320 24.04 -0.38 -14.48
C ILE A 320 23.46 -0.79 -15.84
N ALA A 321 24.08 -1.77 -16.49
CA ALA A 321 23.57 -2.33 -17.74
C ALA A 321 22.12 -2.83 -17.56
N ASN A 322 21.26 -2.54 -18.53
CA ASN A 322 19.84 -2.92 -18.55
C ASN A 322 18.92 -2.21 -17.53
N VAL A 323 19.40 -1.23 -16.77
CA VAL A 323 18.54 -0.42 -15.87
C VAL A 323 18.47 1.01 -16.40
N SER A 324 17.25 1.48 -16.71
CA SER A 324 17.06 2.82 -17.28
C SER A 324 17.36 3.93 -16.26
N ALA A 325 17.67 5.13 -16.73
CA ALA A 325 17.86 6.28 -15.83
C ALA A 325 16.60 6.58 -15.00
N LYS A 326 15.42 6.46 -15.60
CA LYS A 326 14.12 6.64 -14.93
C LYS A 326 13.92 5.62 -13.80
N GLU A 327 14.27 4.37 -14.05
CA GLU A 327 14.18 3.29 -13.06
C GLU A 327 15.17 3.48 -11.90
N ARG A 328 16.41 3.91 -12.19
CA ARG A 328 17.38 4.29 -11.15
C ARG A 328 16.90 5.45 -10.29
N GLN A 329 16.33 6.48 -10.92
CA GLN A 329 15.71 7.62 -10.21
C GLN A 329 14.55 7.17 -9.33
N LEU A 330 13.67 6.30 -9.84
CA LEU A 330 12.55 5.75 -9.06
C LEU A 330 13.06 5.01 -7.82
N HIS A 331 14.04 4.10 -7.96
CA HIS A 331 14.58 3.35 -6.83
C HIS A 331 15.32 4.24 -5.82
N ALA A 332 16.11 5.22 -6.28
CA ALA A 332 16.76 6.17 -5.39
C ALA A 332 15.73 7.04 -4.65
N ALA A 333 14.67 7.48 -5.33
CA ALA A 333 13.59 8.23 -4.70
C ALA A 333 12.84 7.39 -3.65
N GLN A 334 12.59 6.11 -3.93
CA GLN A 334 12.04 5.19 -2.93
C GLN A 334 12.96 5.06 -1.71
N ASP A 335 14.28 4.92 -1.89
CA ASP A 335 15.23 4.90 -0.77
C ASP A 335 15.20 6.22 0.03
N TYR A 336 15.07 7.38 -0.63
CA TYR A 336 14.87 8.66 0.05
C TYR A 336 13.55 8.74 0.81
N LEU A 337 12.47 8.13 0.31
CA LEU A 337 11.20 8.07 1.03
C LEU A 337 11.31 7.25 2.32
N HIS A 338 11.97 6.09 2.24
CA HIS A 338 12.25 5.27 3.43
C HIS A 338 13.09 6.04 4.46
N LEU A 339 14.10 6.77 4.01
CA LEU A 339 14.92 7.65 4.86
C LEU A 339 14.09 8.75 5.52
N ALA A 340 13.23 9.42 4.76
CA ALA A 340 12.36 10.46 5.29
C ALA A 340 11.47 9.91 6.42
N LEU A 341 10.85 8.74 6.19
CA LEU A 341 10.02 8.06 7.19
C LEU A 341 10.83 7.59 8.41
N LEU A 342 12.04 7.09 8.22
CA LEU A 342 12.92 6.70 9.32
C LEU A 342 13.30 7.93 10.18
N CYS A 343 13.67 9.04 9.54
CA CYS A 343 13.97 10.29 10.23
C CYS A 343 12.76 10.80 11.02
N ASP A 344 11.56 10.85 10.43
CA ASP A 344 10.32 11.20 11.13
C ASP A 344 10.09 10.29 12.35
N TRP A 345 10.25 8.98 12.17
CA TRP A 345 10.00 8.00 13.22
C TRP A 345 10.90 8.19 14.45
N TYR A 346 12.15 8.61 14.21
CA TYR A 346 13.15 8.88 15.24
C TYR A 346 13.17 10.34 15.72
N GLY A 347 12.24 11.19 15.26
CA GLY A 347 12.14 12.60 15.69
C GLY A 347 13.16 13.55 15.04
N ARG A 348 13.80 13.13 13.94
CA ARG A 348 14.73 13.92 13.13
C ARG A 348 13.96 14.66 12.04
N TYR A 349 13.13 15.62 12.46
CA TYR A 349 12.09 16.23 11.62
C TYR A 349 12.63 17.07 10.47
N GLU A 350 13.73 17.79 10.68
CA GLU A 350 14.39 18.57 9.62
C GLU A 350 14.92 17.66 8.51
N GLU A 351 15.65 16.59 8.88
CA GLU A 351 16.15 15.62 7.91
C GLU A 351 15.00 14.85 7.23
N SER A 352 13.92 14.57 7.94
CA SER A 352 12.72 13.97 7.36
C SER A 352 12.18 14.81 6.21
N LEU A 353 11.98 16.11 6.43
CA LEU A 353 11.47 17.02 5.39
C LEU A 353 12.46 17.15 4.23
N SER A 354 13.76 17.26 4.54
CA SER A 354 14.83 17.32 3.52
C SER A 354 14.82 16.09 2.59
N TYR A 355 14.72 14.88 3.14
CA TYR A 355 14.63 13.65 2.33
C TYR A 355 13.29 13.50 1.60
N ALA A 356 12.18 13.97 2.16
CA ALA A 356 10.89 14.00 1.47
C ALA A 356 10.94 14.92 0.23
N VAL A 357 11.54 16.11 0.35
CA VAL A 357 11.77 17.01 -0.79
C VAL A 357 12.70 16.36 -1.82
N LYS A 358 13.77 15.70 -1.37
CA LYS A 358 14.71 15.00 -2.25
C LYS A 358 14.06 13.85 -3.03
N THR A 359 13.14 13.13 -2.40
CA THR A 359 12.30 12.10 -3.04
C THR A 359 11.54 12.69 -4.22
N ILE A 360 10.79 13.78 -3.99
CA ILE A 360 9.96 14.44 -5.01
C ILE A 360 10.83 14.99 -6.16
N LYS A 361 11.98 15.60 -5.84
CA LYS A 361 12.90 16.14 -6.85
C LYS A 361 13.52 15.04 -7.71
N THR A 362 13.79 13.88 -7.12
CA THR A 362 14.40 12.75 -7.82
C THR A 362 13.37 12.02 -8.69
N CYS A 363 12.12 11.88 -8.21
CA CYS A 363 11.02 11.27 -8.95
C CYS A 363 9.70 11.99 -8.64
N PRO A 364 9.26 12.94 -9.50
CA PRO A 364 8.02 13.70 -9.28
C PRO A 364 6.75 12.84 -9.22
N ASP A 365 6.75 11.68 -9.88
CA ASP A 365 5.64 10.72 -9.87
C ASP A 365 5.34 10.22 -8.44
N LEU A 366 6.32 10.27 -7.52
CA LEU A 366 6.14 9.90 -6.11
C LEU A 366 5.61 11.03 -5.23
N LYS A 367 5.28 12.22 -5.77
CA LYS A 367 4.81 13.36 -4.96
C LYS A 367 3.56 13.03 -4.15
N ALA A 368 2.55 12.45 -4.80
CA ALA A 368 1.30 12.08 -4.13
C ALA A 368 1.54 11.08 -3.00
N GLU A 369 2.37 10.05 -3.26
CA GLU A 369 2.72 9.04 -2.26
C GLU A 369 3.49 9.65 -1.10
N THR A 370 4.51 10.45 -1.40
CA THR A 370 5.35 11.12 -0.40
C THR A 370 4.50 12.01 0.50
N THR A 371 3.63 12.85 -0.08
CA THR A 371 2.70 13.68 0.70
C THR A 371 1.77 12.83 1.56
N ARG A 372 1.19 11.77 1.01
CA ARG A 372 0.30 10.85 1.72
C ARG A 372 0.97 10.22 2.93
N VAL A 373 2.15 9.62 2.76
CA VAL A 373 2.82 8.91 3.86
C VAL A 373 3.56 9.86 4.79
N ILE A 374 4.19 10.95 4.31
CA ILE A 374 4.92 11.89 5.18
C ILE A 374 3.97 12.78 5.95
N LEU A 375 2.83 13.19 5.39
CA LEU A 375 1.88 14.07 6.09
C LEU A 375 0.71 13.31 6.73
N GLY A 376 0.45 12.07 6.33
CA GLY A 376 -0.69 11.29 6.83
C GLY A 376 -2.01 11.85 6.32
N LYS A 377 -2.09 12.11 5.02
CA LYS A 377 -3.23 12.78 4.36
C LYS A 377 -3.83 11.93 3.25
#